data_AF-A0A958C7Q2-F1
#
_entry.id   AF-A0A958C7Q2-F1
#
_cell.length_a   1.000
_cell.length_b   1.000
_cell.length_c   1.000
_cell.angle_alpha   90.00
_cell.angle_beta   90.00
_cell.angle_gamma   90.00
#
_symmetry.space_group_name_H-M   'P 1'
#
loop_
_entity.id
_entity.type
_entity.pdbx_description
1 polymer ?
#
loop_
_entity_poly.entity_id
_entity_poly.type
_entity_poly.pdbx_seq_one_letter_code
_entity_poly.pdbx_strand_id
1 'polypeptide(L)'
;MKHSARQRTLLTLTLLILMLVSIAPAAAAPTVPLATTVFSESMYDGTGSPSGTTPIATFESNNYFQNDALTMSGTGDMRTTTPSSGYTSASGTWNVFLTNTTAGRYFQIADINTTGYTNLTLSFGVYKSTTVENGSTFDVAVSSN
;
A
#
# COMPACT_ATOMS: atom_id res chain seq x y z
N MET A 1 -85.14 -21.29 -1.69
CA MET A 1 -84.99 -21.44 -3.16
C MET A 1 -84.39 -20.16 -3.72
N LYS A 2 -83.11 -20.16 -4.08
CA LYS A 2 -82.53 -19.28 -5.10
C LYS A 2 -81.20 -19.90 -5.53
N HIS A 3 -81.31 -20.72 -6.56
CA HIS A 3 -80.21 -21.29 -7.32
C HIS A 3 -79.51 -20.22 -8.16
N SER A 4 -78.20 -20.39 -8.32
CA SER A 4 -77.53 -20.36 -9.62
C SER A 4 -77.42 -19.03 -10.37
N ALA A 5 -76.23 -18.43 -10.26
CA ALA A 5 -75.45 -18.00 -11.42
C ALA A 5 -73.97 -18.34 -11.10
N ARG A 6 -73.57 -19.61 -11.13
CA ARG A 6 -72.85 -20.23 -12.27
C ARG A 6 -72.12 -19.23 -13.19
N GLN A 7 -70.80 -19.43 -13.25
CA GLN A 7 -69.92 -19.15 -14.39
C GLN A 7 -69.86 -17.70 -14.88
N ARG A 8 -68.89 -16.95 -14.38
CA ARG A 8 -67.97 -16.13 -15.20
C ARG A 8 -66.85 -15.65 -14.28
N THR A 9 -65.60 -15.94 -14.66
CA THR A 9 -64.34 -15.50 -14.01
C THR A 9 -63.68 -16.49 -13.03
N LEU A 10 -63.58 -17.77 -13.43
CA LEU A 10 -62.31 -18.48 -13.27
C LEU A 10 -61.27 -17.75 -14.14
N LEU A 11 -60.54 -16.74 -13.63
CA LEU A 11 -59.35 -16.18 -14.31
C LEU A 11 -58.59 -15.17 -13.44
N THR A 12 -58.21 -15.57 -12.22
CA THR A 12 -57.00 -15.03 -11.54
C THR A 12 -56.58 -15.99 -10.43
N LEU A 13 -56.13 -17.16 -10.89
CA LEU A 13 -55.27 -18.07 -10.16
C LEU A 13 -53.93 -17.35 -9.90
N THR A 14 -53.81 -16.56 -8.84
CA THR A 14 -52.49 -16.04 -8.42
C THR A 14 -51.87 -17.05 -7.47
N LEU A 15 -51.22 -18.02 -8.11
CA LEU A 15 -50.29 -18.98 -7.52
C LEU A 15 -49.24 -18.23 -6.67
N LEU A 16 -49.32 -18.32 -5.35
CA LEU A 16 -48.27 -17.83 -4.45
C LEU A 16 -47.09 -18.81 -4.50
N ILE A 17 -46.26 -18.72 -5.54
CA ILE A 17 -44.92 -19.34 -5.55
C ILE A 17 -44.07 -18.51 -4.59
N LEU A 18 -43.82 -19.04 -3.39
CA LEU A 18 -42.73 -18.59 -2.54
C LEU A 18 -41.42 -18.99 -3.23
N MET A 19 -40.84 -18.11 -4.05
CA MET A 19 -39.48 -18.31 -4.55
C MET A 19 -38.52 -18.18 -3.37
N LEU A 20 -38.06 -19.31 -2.83
CA LEU A 20 -36.77 -19.33 -2.15
C LEU A 20 -35.72 -18.91 -3.18
N VAL A 21 -35.25 -17.67 -3.11
CA VAL A 21 -33.99 -17.28 -3.73
C VAL A 21 -32.91 -17.99 -2.95
N SER A 22 -32.56 -19.21 -3.37
CA SER A 22 -31.30 -19.81 -2.95
C SER A 22 -30.19 -18.95 -3.57
N ILE A 23 -29.62 -18.04 -2.77
CA ILE A 23 -28.34 -17.42 -3.12
C ILE A 23 -27.35 -18.58 -3.15
N ALA A 24 -27.00 -19.05 -4.34
CA ALA A 24 -25.83 -19.90 -4.49
C ALA A 24 -24.66 -19.14 -3.83
N PRO A 25 -23.87 -19.77 -2.95
CA PRO A 25 -22.65 -19.13 -2.49
C PRO A 25 -21.87 -18.74 -3.73
N ALA A 26 -21.58 -17.44 -3.89
CA ALA A 26 -20.68 -16.97 -4.92
C ALA A 26 -19.42 -17.83 -4.77
N ALA A 27 -19.14 -18.65 -5.79
CA ALA A 27 -17.92 -19.42 -5.82
C ALA A 27 -16.80 -18.41 -5.58
N ALA A 28 -16.09 -18.55 -4.46
CA ALA A 28 -14.98 -17.68 -4.15
C ALA A 28 -14.09 -17.68 -5.40
N ALA A 29 -13.93 -16.51 -6.03
CA ALA A 29 -12.99 -16.38 -7.12
C ALA A 29 -11.66 -16.96 -6.62
N PRO A 30 -10.91 -17.70 -7.46
CA PRO A 30 -9.61 -18.21 -7.04
C PRO A 30 -8.82 -17.03 -6.47
N THR A 31 -8.55 -17.09 -5.17
CA THR A 31 -7.72 -16.07 -4.51
C THR A 31 -6.34 -16.25 -5.11
N VAL A 32 -6.00 -15.43 -6.09
CA VAL A 32 -4.61 -15.25 -6.49
C VAL A 32 -3.90 -14.86 -5.20
N PRO A 33 -2.89 -15.62 -4.74
CA PRO A 33 -2.17 -15.23 -3.54
C PRO A 33 -1.70 -13.79 -3.72
N LEU A 34 -2.02 -12.94 -2.74
CA LEU A 34 -1.60 -11.55 -2.76
C LEU A 34 -0.07 -11.56 -2.92
N ALA A 35 0.46 -10.74 -3.83
CA ALA A 35 1.89 -10.50 -3.88
C ALA A 35 2.35 -10.07 -2.48
N THR A 36 3.26 -10.83 -1.88
CA THR A 36 3.72 -10.53 -0.52
C THR A 36 4.58 -9.28 -0.55
N THR A 37 4.15 -8.25 0.17
CA THR A 37 4.95 -7.05 0.41
C THR A 37 5.92 -7.32 1.55
N VAL A 38 7.21 -7.40 1.23
CA VAL A 38 8.29 -7.51 2.23
C VAL A 38 8.86 -6.14 2.64
N PHE A 39 8.56 -5.10 1.86
CA PHE A 39 8.89 -3.70 2.14
C PHE A 39 7.82 -2.81 1.52
N SER A 40 7.36 -1.80 2.27
CA SER A 40 6.45 -0.76 1.81
C SER A 40 7.19 0.58 1.69
N GLU A 41 7.00 1.31 0.60
CA GLU A 41 7.56 2.68 0.47
C GLU A 41 6.90 3.67 1.45
N SER A 42 5.75 3.35 2.04
CA SER A 42 5.18 4.17 3.11
C SER A 42 6.13 4.25 4.30
N MET A 43 6.63 5.46 4.58
CA MET A 43 7.75 5.66 5.51
C MET A 43 7.32 5.96 6.94
N TYR A 44 6.05 6.28 7.19
CA TYR A 44 5.58 6.71 8.50
C TYR A 44 4.39 5.86 8.93
N ASP A 45 4.44 5.34 10.15
CA ASP A 45 3.42 4.47 10.74
C ASP A 45 2.17 5.22 11.25
N GLY A 46 2.24 6.56 11.32
CA GLY A 46 1.17 7.40 11.84
C GLY A 46 1.23 7.63 13.35
N THR A 47 2.28 7.18 14.04
CA THR A 47 2.41 7.31 15.50
C THR A 47 3.37 8.42 15.90
N GLY A 48 3.18 8.95 17.11
CA GLY A 48 3.98 10.06 17.62
C GLY A 48 3.78 11.37 16.85
N SER A 49 4.76 12.27 16.94
CA SER A 49 4.75 13.58 16.28
C SER A 49 6.17 14.04 15.93
N PRO A 50 6.86 13.35 15.01
CA PRO A 50 8.20 13.76 14.57
C PRO A 50 8.22 15.17 14.00
N SER A 51 9.36 15.85 14.16
CA SER A 51 9.63 17.13 13.50
C SER A 51 9.55 16.96 11.97
N GLY A 52 9.03 17.94 11.26
CA GLY A 52 8.94 17.93 9.79
C GLY A 52 10.29 17.81 9.06
N THR A 53 11.41 17.94 9.78
CA THR A 53 12.75 17.47 9.39
C THR A 53 13.35 16.74 10.57
N THR A 54 13.53 15.42 10.43
CA THR A 54 14.04 14.54 11.51
C THR A 54 15.13 13.64 10.94
N PRO A 55 16.32 13.54 11.54
CA PRO A 55 17.35 12.62 11.08
C PRO A 55 16.84 11.17 11.01
N ILE A 56 17.24 10.40 10.00
CA ILE A 56 16.80 9.00 9.83
C ILE A 56 17.04 8.17 11.08
N ALA A 57 18.24 8.29 11.69
CA ALA A 57 18.58 7.58 12.92
C ALA A 57 17.64 7.94 14.10
N THR A 58 17.21 9.20 14.20
CA THR A 58 16.26 9.65 15.23
C THR A 58 14.84 9.17 14.92
N PHE A 59 14.47 9.10 13.65
CA PHE A 59 13.18 8.59 13.21
C PHE A 59 13.04 7.09 13.53
N GLU A 60 14.11 6.32 13.28
CA GLU A 60 14.23 4.91 13.63
C GLU A 60 14.24 4.69 15.14
N SER A 61 15.07 5.42 15.89
CA SER A 61 15.18 5.22 17.35
C SER A 61 13.89 5.50 18.11
N ASN A 62 12.99 6.30 17.51
CA ASN A 62 11.68 6.60 18.07
C ASN A 62 10.56 5.70 17.51
N ASN A 63 10.90 4.70 16.69
CA ASN A 63 9.97 3.74 16.10
C ASN A 63 8.83 4.40 15.31
N TYR A 64 9.16 5.34 14.42
CA TYR A 64 8.17 6.01 13.57
C TYR A 64 8.06 5.41 12.16
N PHE A 65 8.99 4.54 11.75
CA PHE A 65 8.92 3.92 10.41
C PHE A 65 7.80 2.90 10.35
N GLN A 66 6.98 2.91 9.29
CA GLN A 66 5.94 1.89 9.10
C GLN A 66 6.50 0.46 8.97
N ASN A 67 7.74 0.33 8.49
CA ASN A 67 8.38 -0.95 8.24
C ASN A 67 9.12 -1.45 9.49
N ASP A 68 8.45 -1.52 10.63
CA ASP A 68 9.01 -1.85 11.95
C ASP A 68 9.76 -3.20 12.02
N ALA A 69 9.43 -4.13 11.11
CA ALA A 69 10.09 -5.44 11.04
C ALA A 69 11.48 -5.40 10.38
N LEU A 70 11.84 -4.25 9.78
CA LEU A 70 13.11 -4.00 9.12
C LEU A 70 13.87 -2.95 9.93
N THR A 71 15.18 -2.82 9.67
CA THR A 71 15.98 -1.77 10.30
C THR A 71 16.33 -0.68 9.30
N MET A 72 15.91 0.55 9.60
CA MET A 72 16.21 1.73 8.79
C MET A 72 17.41 2.47 9.36
N SER A 73 18.41 2.71 8.53
CA SER A 73 19.57 3.51 8.90
C SER A 73 19.96 4.46 7.79
N GLY A 74 20.76 5.48 8.12
CA GLY A 74 21.16 6.47 7.15
C GLY A 74 21.67 7.74 7.78
N THR A 75 22.18 8.61 6.92
CA THR A 75 22.77 9.90 7.29
C THR A 75 22.02 11.09 6.70
N GLY A 76 20.88 10.84 6.05
CA GLY A 76 19.92 11.84 5.60
C GLY A 76 18.82 12.15 6.62
N ASP A 77 17.80 12.85 6.15
CA ASP A 77 16.63 13.26 6.94
C ASP A 77 15.35 12.62 6.41
N MET A 78 14.41 12.33 7.31
CA MET A 78 13.00 12.22 7.00
C MET A 78 12.39 13.61 6.95
N ARG A 79 11.67 13.94 5.87
CA ARG A 79 11.04 15.25 5.67
C ARG A 79 9.57 15.15 5.28
N THR A 80 8.81 16.18 5.63
CA THR A 80 7.42 16.38 5.18
C THR A 80 7.31 17.33 3.99
N THR A 81 8.39 18.05 3.67
CA THR A 81 8.49 18.89 2.48
C THR A 81 8.70 18.02 1.25
N THR A 82 8.06 18.33 0.12
CA THR A 82 8.09 17.49 -1.11
C THR A 82 7.58 16.05 -0.87
N PRO A 83 6.34 15.88 -0.38
CA PRO A 83 5.76 14.56 -0.15
C PRO A 83 5.68 13.75 -1.45
N SER A 84 5.94 12.45 -1.35
CA SER A 84 5.84 11.53 -2.48
C SER A 84 4.37 11.22 -2.76
N SER A 85 3.90 11.58 -3.95
CA SER A 85 2.48 11.48 -4.31
C SER A 85 2.27 11.30 -5.81
N GLY A 86 1.05 10.94 -6.21
CA GLY A 86 0.66 10.82 -7.62
C GLY A 86 0.86 9.45 -8.25
N TYR A 87 1.30 8.44 -7.49
CA TYR A 87 1.38 7.04 -7.92
C TYR A 87 0.97 6.09 -6.78
N THR A 88 0.59 4.87 -7.15
CA THR A 88 0.17 3.83 -6.20
C THR A 88 1.30 3.49 -5.24
N SER A 89 0.98 3.41 -3.95
CA SER A 89 1.92 3.06 -2.86
C SER A 89 3.03 4.08 -2.57
N ALA A 90 2.91 5.32 -3.06
CA ALA A 90 3.83 6.40 -2.69
C ALA A 90 3.92 6.60 -1.17
N SER A 91 5.06 7.11 -0.69
CA SER A 91 5.37 7.25 0.75
C SER A 91 4.45 8.21 1.52
N GLY A 92 3.54 8.91 0.84
CA GLY A 92 2.57 9.80 1.44
C GLY A 92 3.18 11.11 1.90
N THR A 93 2.91 11.50 3.15
CA THR A 93 3.31 12.81 3.68
C THR A 93 4.80 12.95 3.96
N TRP A 94 5.58 11.86 3.88
CA TRP A 94 6.99 11.84 4.21
C TRP A 94 7.84 11.42 3.03
N ASN A 95 9.08 11.89 2.96
CA ASN A 95 10.11 11.43 2.04
C ASN A 95 11.46 11.29 2.74
N VAL A 96 12.32 10.45 2.18
CA VAL A 96 13.75 10.44 2.50
C VAL A 96 14.41 11.58 1.73
N PHE A 97 15.17 12.41 2.42
CA PHE A 97 15.96 13.48 1.83
C PHE A 97 17.45 13.21 2.00
N LEU A 98 18.13 13.01 0.87
CA LEU A 98 19.57 12.90 0.79
C LEU A 98 20.11 14.21 0.19
N THR A 99 20.67 15.09 1.02
CA THR A 99 21.24 16.35 0.52
C THR A 99 22.47 16.11 -0.36
N ASN A 100 22.61 16.88 -1.44
CA ASN A 100 23.81 16.89 -2.27
C ASN A 100 24.92 17.79 -1.72
N THR A 101 24.64 18.58 -0.67
CA THR A 101 25.62 19.48 -0.04
C THR A 101 26.67 18.74 0.78
N THR A 102 26.48 17.45 1.04
CA THR A 102 27.42 16.62 1.78
C THR A 102 27.55 15.28 1.07
N ALA A 103 28.78 14.91 0.69
CA ALA A 103 29.02 13.64 0.02
C ALA A 103 28.67 12.44 0.93
N GLY A 104 28.27 11.33 0.32
CA GLY A 104 28.07 10.06 1.00
C GLY A 104 26.82 9.97 1.89
N ARG A 105 25.78 10.79 1.62
CA ARG A 105 24.49 10.60 2.27
C ARG A 105 23.82 9.34 1.73
N TYR A 106 23.28 8.53 2.62
CA TYR A 106 22.62 7.27 2.25
C TYR A 106 21.40 7.02 3.12
N PHE A 107 20.54 6.14 2.61
CA PHE A 107 19.47 5.47 3.33
C PHE A 107 19.58 3.98 3.04
N GLN A 108 19.54 3.18 4.10
CA GLN A 108 19.69 1.73 4.05
C GLN A 108 18.51 1.08 4.76
N ILE A 109 17.96 0.06 4.12
CA ILE A 109 16.96 -0.83 4.69
C ILE A 109 17.65 -2.19 4.87
N ALA A 110 17.85 -2.59 6.12
CA ALA A 110 18.43 -3.89 6.47
C ALA A 110 17.34 -4.92 6.74
N ASP A 111 17.75 -6.19 6.77
CA ASP A 111 16.94 -7.33 7.22
C ASP A 111 15.72 -7.68 6.35
N ILE A 112 15.74 -7.27 5.07
CA ILE A 112 14.76 -7.75 4.08
C ILE A 112 14.98 -9.26 3.88
N ASN A 113 14.08 -10.08 4.43
CA ASN A 113 14.11 -11.52 4.21
C ASN A 113 13.60 -11.87 2.81
N THR A 114 14.51 -12.30 1.94
CA THR A 114 14.21 -12.71 0.56
C THR A 114 14.01 -14.22 0.41
N THR A 115 14.13 -15.00 1.48
CA THR A 115 14.03 -16.47 1.45
C THR A 115 12.64 -16.92 1.01
N GLY A 116 12.59 -17.78 0.00
CA GLY A 116 11.32 -18.33 -0.52
C GLY A 116 10.54 -17.37 -1.42
N TYR A 117 11.02 -16.14 -1.62
CA TYR A 117 10.44 -15.19 -2.56
C TYR A 117 11.14 -15.27 -3.91
N THR A 118 10.38 -15.08 -4.98
CA THR A 118 10.89 -14.94 -6.35
C THR A 118 10.26 -13.71 -6.98
N ASN A 119 10.91 -13.13 -7.99
CA ASN A 119 10.42 -11.94 -8.70
C ASN A 119 10.12 -10.74 -7.77
N LEU A 120 10.95 -10.53 -6.74
CA LEU A 120 10.85 -9.34 -5.90
C LEU A 120 11.07 -8.09 -6.76
N THR A 121 10.16 -7.13 -6.66
CA THR A 121 10.24 -5.84 -7.34
C THR A 121 10.35 -4.72 -6.31
N LEU A 122 11.32 -3.83 -6.50
CA LEU A 122 11.42 -2.59 -5.74
C LEU A 122 11.05 -1.42 -6.67
N SER A 123 10.15 -0.57 -6.19
CA SER A 123 9.77 0.67 -6.85
C SER A 123 9.74 1.79 -5.82
N PHE A 124 10.21 2.97 -6.21
CA PHE A 124 10.13 4.19 -5.41
C PHE A 124 10.16 5.41 -6.32
N GLY A 125 9.61 6.52 -5.82
CA GLY A 125 9.72 7.82 -6.49
C GLY A 125 11.06 8.49 -6.24
N VAL A 126 11.64 9.13 -7.28
CA VAL A 126 12.81 10.00 -7.13
C VAL A 126 12.42 11.43 -7.48
N TYR A 127 12.47 12.32 -6.49
CA TYR A 127 12.29 13.75 -6.71
C TYR A 127 13.62 14.42 -7.05
N LYS A 128 13.63 15.23 -8.11
CA LYS A 128 14.80 16.00 -8.54
C LYS A 128 14.61 17.45 -8.12
N SER A 129 15.54 17.98 -7.32
CA SER A 129 15.45 19.35 -6.80
C SER A 129 15.80 20.42 -7.84
N THR A 130 16.47 20.05 -8.94
CA THR A 130 16.81 20.95 -10.05
C THR A 130 16.49 20.31 -11.40
N THR A 131 16.39 21.14 -12.44
CA THR A 131 16.14 20.69 -13.81
C THR A 131 17.35 20.02 -14.47
N VAL A 132 18.57 20.34 -13.99
CA VAL A 132 19.83 19.83 -14.57
C VAL A 132 20.17 18.46 -14.03
N GLU A 133 19.74 18.13 -12.82
CA GLU A 133 19.92 16.79 -12.24
C GLU A 133 19.23 15.73 -13.11
N ASN A 134 19.97 14.68 -13.45
CA ASN A 134 19.53 13.57 -14.30
C ASN A 134 19.57 12.22 -13.56
N GLY A 135 19.92 12.23 -12.27
CA GLY A 135 20.00 11.03 -11.43
C GLY A 135 21.26 10.20 -11.64
N SER A 136 22.24 10.64 -12.45
CA SER A 136 23.47 9.87 -12.70
C SER A 136 24.38 9.72 -11.47
N THR A 137 24.11 10.47 -10.41
CA THR A 137 24.83 10.45 -9.12
C THR A 137 24.07 9.67 -8.05
N PHE A 138 22.88 9.16 -8.38
CA PHE A 138 22.07 8.35 -7.48
C PHE A 138 22.31 6.88 -7.77
N ASP A 139 22.84 6.18 -6.77
CA ASP A 139 23.13 4.75 -6.85
C ASP A 139 22.14 3.95 -6.01
N VAL A 140 21.72 2.82 -6.56
CA VAL A 140 20.89 1.83 -5.87
C VAL A 140 21.66 0.53 -5.86
N ALA A 141 21.93 0.03 -4.66
CA ALA A 141 22.62 -1.23 -4.46
C ALA A 141 21.74 -2.17 -3.65
N VAL A 142 21.82 -3.46 -3.98
CA VAL A 142 21.29 -4.55 -3.17
C VAL A 142 22.47 -5.41 -2.72
N SER A 143 22.38 -5.93 -1.50
CA SER A 143 23.35 -6.90 -1.00
C SER A 143 22.60 -8.18 -0.61
N SER A 144 23.18 -9.32 -0.96
CA SER A 144 22.84 -10.62 -0.40
C SER A 144 23.98 -11.05 0.51
N ASN A 145 23.67 -11.60 1.68
CA ASN A 145 24.65 -12.34 2.47
C ASN A 145 25.06 -13.64 1.77
#